data_AF-D9UJ16-F1
#
_entry.id   AF-D9UJ16-F1
#
_cell.length_a   1.000
_cell.length_b   1.000
_cell.length_c   1.000
_cell.angle_alpha   90.00
_cell.angle_beta   90.00
_cell.angle_gamma   90.00
#
_symmetry.space_group_name_H-M   'P 1'
#
loop_
_entity.id
_entity.type
_entity.pdbx_description
1 polymer ?
#
loop_
_entity_poly.entity_id
_entity_poly.type
_entity_poly.pdbx_seq_one_letter_code
_entity_poly.pdbx_strand_id
1 'polypeptide(L)'
;MGAVRGAGSGAAGAARAGARRRRPRRTPPRTPSTSWTPRSAICASRSRRSRPSTTPPPGGARSPTSPRSAGRSTRRAGRTSPPSTPWTSTATSWTARRPRGARRALDGAKDELTRVKADLDRFAESLGPLLGKAETQLARLAPAVERAKQSLLATTSALDTVRAQGLRADDLAARLATLAPELTRLNEGAARHGVAETIQRADRVRREAEALRAEAERLPERAGEIDRRLVSLRTRAEALTTRSAQVEPVLSELRRRFTAPCWQDLQHVPEEAAKHVAQAGTKLAEARQAREAQRWADATALLATVRALLDETDEAVSAAGDRLRQLNEVAKDPQREIERTRFAVRDAQRLAMTGRQTPDPRHARPLDDAVARLDRAVTALEGHHPDYWQFLRETEAVRGTAARVVELIREERGGS
;
A
#
# COMPACT_ATOMS: atom_id res chain seq x y z
N MET A 1 65.81 46.46 -28.46
CA MET A 1 64.99 47.67 -28.63
C MET A 1 64.46 47.70 -30.06
N GLY A 2 63.15 47.86 -30.25
CA GLY A 2 62.54 48.07 -31.58
C GLY A 2 61.56 46.97 -31.99
N ALA A 3 60.27 47.28 -31.86
CA ALA A 3 59.12 46.45 -32.21
C ALA A 3 58.80 46.49 -33.70
N VAL A 4 58.15 45.44 -34.25
CA VAL A 4 57.22 45.58 -35.40
C VAL A 4 56.07 44.56 -35.27
N ARG A 5 54.84 45.10 -35.33
CA ARG A 5 53.54 44.43 -35.47
C ARG A 5 53.33 43.92 -36.90
N GLY A 6 52.51 42.88 -37.07
CA GLY A 6 51.94 42.54 -38.38
C GLY A 6 50.76 41.58 -38.27
N ALA A 7 49.54 42.13 -38.25
CA ALA A 7 48.30 41.39 -38.42
C ALA A 7 48.06 41.09 -39.91
N GLY A 8 47.53 39.91 -40.22
CA GLY A 8 47.12 39.51 -41.56
C GLY A 8 45.80 38.75 -41.52
N SER A 9 44.73 39.46 -41.83
CA SER A 9 43.39 38.93 -42.14
C SER A 9 43.36 38.50 -43.61
N GLY A 10 42.76 37.36 -43.92
CA GLY A 10 42.58 36.87 -45.29
C GLY A 10 41.38 35.94 -45.37
N ALA A 11 40.32 36.42 -46.02
CA ALA A 11 39.04 35.77 -46.21
C ALA A 11 38.93 35.09 -47.59
N ALA A 12 37.96 34.18 -47.67
CA ALA A 12 37.10 33.83 -48.82
C ALA A 12 37.51 32.71 -49.81
N GLY A 13 36.50 31.89 -50.17
CA GLY A 13 36.35 31.19 -51.45
C GLY A 13 36.38 29.65 -51.36
N ALA A 14 35.27 28.97 -51.03
CA ALA A 14 34.24 28.47 -51.94
C ALA A 14 34.65 27.28 -52.85
N ALA A 15 34.13 26.08 -52.56
CA ALA A 15 33.90 25.04 -53.57
C ALA A 15 32.74 24.11 -53.15
N ARG A 16 31.69 24.11 -53.96
CA ARG A 16 30.51 23.23 -53.91
C ARG A 16 30.87 21.87 -54.53
N ALA A 17 30.41 20.78 -53.93
CA ALA A 17 30.21 19.51 -54.63
C ALA A 17 28.98 18.79 -54.06
N GLY A 18 27.94 18.69 -54.89
CA GLY A 18 26.67 18.05 -54.56
C GLY A 18 26.73 16.53 -54.74
N ALA A 19 26.19 15.80 -53.77
CA ALA A 19 25.92 14.36 -53.90
C ALA A 19 24.41 14.10 -53.72
N ARG A 20 23.78 13.71 -54.83
CA ARG A 20 22.37 13.32 -54.94
C ARG A 20 22.14 12.01 -54.16
N ARG A 21 21.29 12.04 -53.13
CA ARG A 21 20.78 10.84 -52.44
C ARG A 21 19.62 10.23 -53.24
N ARG A 22 19.80 9.01 -53.76
CA ARG A 22 18.74 8.16 -54.32
C ARG A 22 17.93 7.52 -53.18
N ARG A 23 16.60 7.63 -53.25
CA ARG A 23 15.64 6.92 -52.38
C ARG A 23 15.51 5.45 -52.82
N PRO A 24 15.42 4.47 -51.89
CA PRO A 24 14.97 3.13 -52.23
C PRO A 24 13.43 3.03 -52.19
N ARG A 25 12.88 2.29 -53.16
CA ARG A 25 11.46 1.92 -53.29
C ARG A 25 11.07 0.96 -52.15
N ARG A 26 9.95 1.24 -51.47
CA ARG A 26 9.29 0.31 -50.55
C ARG A 26 8.21 -0.48 -51.29
N THR A 27 8.35 -1.80 -51.28
CA THR A 27 7.32 -2.80 -51.63
C THR A 27 6.38 -3.00 -50.44
N PRO A 28 5.05 -3.18 -50.62
CA PRO A 28 4.13 -3.46 -49.52
C PRO A 28 4.05 -4.97 -49.21
N PRO A 29 3.89 -5.39 -47.94
CA PRO A 29 3.59 -6.77 -47.62
C PRO A 29 2.09 -7.09 -47.73
N ARG A 30 1.83 -8.30 -48.24
CA ARG A 30 0.54 -8.98 -48.36
C ARG A 30 -0.12 -9.22 -46.99
N THR A 31 -1.43 -9.06 -46.95
CA THR A 31 -2.31 -9.54 -45.88
C THR A 31 -2.45 -11.07 -45.94
N PRO A 32 -2.62 -11.75 -44.79
CA PRO A 32 -3.36 -12.99 -44.73
C PRO A 32 -4.69 -12.79 -43.99
N SER A 33 -5.75 -13.23 -44.66
CA SER A 33 -7.04 -13.52 -44.08
C SER A 33 -6.92 -14.75 -43.16
N THR A 34 -7.50 -14.68 -41.97
CA THR A 34 -7.92 -15.89 -41.26
C THR A 34 -9.09 -15.57 -40.35
N SER A 35 -10.28 -15.99 -40.80
CA SER A 35 -11.50 -16.10 -40.03
C SER A 35 -11.37 -17.25 -39.03
N TRP A 36 -11.53 -16.97 -37.74
CA TRP A 36 -11.72 -18.01 -36.72
C TRP A 36 -12.89 -17.64 -35.81
N THR A 37 -13.98 -18.39 -35.97
CA THR A 37 -15.03 -18.58 -34.97
C THR A 37 -14.54 -19.59 -33.93
N PRO A 38 -15.08 -19.54 -32.71
CA PRO A 38 -15.55 -20.79 -32.14
C PRO A 38 -16.92 -20.69 -31.48
N ARG A 39 -17.74 -21.69 -31.83
CA ARG A 39 -18.93 -22.14 -31.14
C ARG A 39 -18.57 -22.74 -29.78
N SER A 40 -19.53 -22.55 -28.87
CA SER A 40 -19.81 -23.21 -27.60
C SER A 40 -19.45 -24.69 -27.50
N ALA A 41 -18.90 -25.08 -26.34
CA ALA A 41 -19.14 -26.39 -25.73
C ALA A 41 -18.97 -26.29 -24.21
N ILE A 42 -20.12 -26.20 -23.52
CA ILE A 42 -20.25 -26.40 -22.08
C ILE A 42 -20.27 -27.91 -21.86
N CYS A 43 -19.34 -28.43 -21.05
CA CYS A 43 -19.47 -29.78 -20.49
C CYS A 43 -18.98 -29.80 -19.05
N ALA A 44 -19.79 -30.46 -18.22
CA ALA A 44 -19.75 -30.49 -16.78
C ALA A 44 -18.56 -31.28 -16.22
N SER A 45 -18.09 -30.91 -15.02
CA SER A 45 -17.58 -31.90 -14.08
C SER A 45 -17.90 -31.52 -12.63
N ARG A 46 -18.39 -32.54 -11.94
CA ARG A 46 -18.99 -32.56 -10.61
C ARG A 46 -17.97 -33.23 -9.68
N SER A 47 -17.57 -32.61 -8.59
CA SER A 47 -16.94 -33.30 -7.44
C SER A 47 -17.13 -32.41 -6.20
N ARG A 48 -18.09 -32.71 -5.30
CA ARG A 48 -18.03 -33.61 -4.14
C ARG A 48 -16.81 -33.41 -3.23
N ARG A 49 -17.03 -32.67 -2.14
CA ARG A 49 -16.57 -32.82 -0.74
C ARG A 49 -17.23 -31.68 0.06
N SER A 50 -17.54 -31.68 1.35
CA SER A 50 -17.84 -32.64 2.40
C SER A 50 -18.34 -31.77 3.58
N ARG A 51 -19.48 -32.10 4.21
CA ARG A 51 -19.98 -31.43 5.44
C ARG A 51 -19.25 -31.92 6.70
N PRO A 52 -19.29 -31.14 7.79
CA PRO A 52 -20.03 -31.56 9.01
C PRO A 52 -20.92 -30.40 9.55
N SER A 53 -22.21 -30.54 9.84
CA SER A 53 -22.93 -31.28 10.92
C SER A 53 -22.75 -30.71 12.34
N THR A 54 -23.73 -29.91 12.79
CA THR A 54 -24.04 -29.73 14.21
C THR A 54 -25.55 -29.78 14.41
N THR A 55 -25.98 -30.75 15.21
CA THR A 55 -27.35 -31.09 15.61
C THR A 55 -27.76 -30.29 16.85
N PRO A 56 -29.04 -29.92 17.04
CA PRO A 56 -29.54 -29.24 18.24
C PRO A 56 -30.08 -30.23 19.29
N PRO A 57 -30.25 -29.85 20.56
CA PRO A 57 -31.07 -30.60 21.50
C PRO A 57 -32.47 -30.00 21.72
N PRO A 58 -33.43 -30.81 22.22
CA PRO A 58 -34.86 -30.55 22.18
C PRO A 58 -35.43 -30.00 23.50
N GLY A 59 -36.67 -29.50 23.42
CA GLY A 59 -37.40 -28.86 24.51
C GLY A 59 -38.01 -29.80 25.56
N GLY A 60 -38.62 -29.19 26.58
CA GLY A 60 -39.40 -29.88 27.60
C GLY A 60 -40.01 -28.91 28.61
N ALA A 61 -41.33 -28.82 28.61
CA ALA A 61 -42.14 -27.94 29.44
C ALA A 61 -42.17 -28.31 30.94
N ARG A 62 -42.42 -27.32 31.81
CA ARG A 62 -43.49 -27.27 32.84
C ARG A 62 -43.27 -26.11 33.82
N SER A 63 -44.32 -25.29 34.00
CA SER A 63 -44.57 -24.40 35.15
C SER A 63 -44.93 -25.24 36.41
N PRO A 64 -45.25 -24.71 37.62
CA PRO A 64 -45.47 -23.30 38.03
C PRO A 64 -44.89 -22.90 39.41
N THR A 65 -44.85 -21.60 39.74
CA THR A 65 -45.42 -20.99 40.98
C THR A 65 -45.09 -19.49 41.09
N SER A 66 -46.14 -18.70 41.35
CA SER A 66 -46.15 -17.31 41.87
C SER A 66 -45.73 -17.27 43.37
N PRO A 67 -45.56 -16.12 44.09
CA PRO A 67 -46.24 -14.83 43.88
C PRO A 67 -45.47 -13.53 44.28
N ARG A 68 -46.22 -12.40 44.24
CA ARG A 68 -46.09 -11.09 44.93
C ARG A 68 -45.30 -10.00 44.20
N SER A 69 -45.95 -9.01 43.58
CA SER A 69 -46.66 -7.80 44.14
C SER A 69 -45.75 -6.58 43.95
N ALA A 70 -46.15 -5.37 43.55
CA ALA A 70 -47.43 -4.67 43.43
C ALA A 70 -47.23 -3.52 42.40
N GLY A 71 -48.23 -3.17 41.60
CA GLY A 71 -48.92 -1.87 41.74
C GLY A 71 -48.82 -1.04 40.44
N ARG A 72 -49.80 -1.18 39.52
CA ARG A 72 -50.86 -0.20 39.16
C ARG A 72 -50.36 1.05 38.42
N SER A 73 -50.60 1.16 37.10
CA SER A 73 -51.84 1.58 36.38
C SER A 73 -51.93 3.11 36.23
N THR A 74 -52.19 3.74 35.08
CA THR A 74 -53.29 3.52 34.10
C THR A 74 -52.94 4.16 32.73
N ARG A 75 -53.06 3.46 31.60
CA ARG A 75 -54.14 3.50 30.56
C ARG A 75 -54.53 4.89 30.04
N ARG A 76 -54.26 5.21 28.77
CA ARG A 76 -54.94 4.84 27.49
C ARG A 76 -56.12 5.78 27.19
N ALA A 77 -55.86 6.78 26.37
CA ALA A 77 -56.87 7.64 25.73
C ALA A 77 -56.95 7.29 24.24
N GLY A 78 -58.15 6.96 23.78
CA GLY A 78 -58.44 6.66 22.38
C GLY A 78 -59.92 6.85 22.11
N ARG A 79 -60.22 8.03 21.54
CA ARG A 79 -61.32 8.38 20.61
C ARG A 79 -62.71 7.77 20.83
N THR A 80 -63.68 8.66 21.01
CA THR A 80 -65.02 8.55 20.40
C THR A 80 -65.60 9.94 20.16
N SER A 81 -66.06 10.17 18.94
CA SER A 81 -66.81 11.34 18.49
C SER A 81 -68.18 11.46 19.21
N PRO A 82 -68.77 12.66 19.31
CA PRO A 82 -70.05 12.86 19.98
C PRO A 82 -71.26 12.72 19.02
N PRO A 83 -72.39 12.13 19.44
CA PRO A 83 -73.66 12.31 18.78
C PRO A 83 -74.47 13.45 19.44
N SER A 84 -75.33 14.03 18.62
CA SER A 84 -76.27 15.13 18.88
C SER A 84 -77.56 14.68 19.58
N THR A 85 -78.31 15.69 20.07
CA THR A 85 -79.71 15.74 20.59
C THR A 85 -79.91 15.61 22.11
N PRO A 86 -81.05 16.09 22.67
CA PRO A 86 -81.71 17.38 22.47
C PRO A 86 -81.94 18.13 23.82
N TRP A 87 -81.95 19.47 23.79
CA TRP A 87 -82.32 20.27 24.96
C TRP A 87 -83.83 20.20 25.20
N THR A 88 -84.24 19.62 26.34
CA THR A 88 -85.54 19.92 26.96
C THR A 88 -85.32 20.42 28.38
N SER A 89 -86.14 21.43 28.66
CA SER A 89 -86.20 22.29 29.84
C SER A 89 -86.62 21.57 31.12
N THR A 90 -85.95 21.89 32.21
CA THR A 90 -86.61 22.05 33.52
C THR A 90 -86.16 23.36 34.13
N ALA A 91 -87.05 24.35 34.04
CA ALA A 91 -87.04 25.52 34.89
C ALA A 91 -87.37 25.07 36.31
N THR A 92 -86.47 25.33 37.26
CA THR A 92 -86.85 25.32 38.69
C THR A 92 -86.07 26.40 39.42
N SER A 93 -86.84 27.41 39.82
CA SER A 93 -86.60 28.39 40.88
C SER A 93 -85.27 29.16 40.85
N TRP A 94 -85.32 30.34 40.24
CA TRP A 94 -84.47 31.46 40.62
C TRP A 94 -84.88 31.96 42.01
N THR A 95 -84.13 31.53 43.03
CA THR A 95 -84.12 32.23 44.32
C THR A 95 -82.75 32.84 44.54
N ALA A 96 -82.74 34.17 44.69
CA ALA A 96 -81.58 35.01 44.84
C ALA A 96 -80.63 34.54 45.96
N ARG A 97 -79.46 34.02 45.56
CA ARG A 97 -78.26 33.99 46.41
C ARG A 97 -76.96 34.08 45.57
N ARG A 98 -76.51 35.32 45.42
CA ARG A 98 -75.13 35.84 45.26
C ARG A 98 -74.56 36.05 43.83
N PRO A 99 -74.28 37.32 43.42
CA PRO A 99 -73.41 37.63 42.26
C PRO A 99 -71.95 37.15 42.42
N ARG A 100 -71.57 36.61 43.59
CA ARG A 100 -70.25 36.03 43.85
C ARG A 100 -70.07 34.63 43.27
N GLY A 101 -71.14 33.84 43.09
CA GLY A 101 -71.06 32.47 42.55
C GLY A 101 -70.86 32.47 41.03
N ALA A 102 -71.66 33.26 40.31
CA ALA A 102 -71.52 33.47 38.87
C ALA A 102 -70.18 34.14 38.51
N ARG A 103 -69.70 35.09 39.34
CA ARG A 103 -68.39 35.73 39.15
C ARG A 103 -67.23 34.77 39.41
N ARG A 104 -67.30 33.92 40.44
CA ARG A 104 -66.31 32.85 40.67
C ARG A 104 -66.30 31.79 39.57
N ALA A 105 -67.46 31.44 39.02
CA ALA A 105 -67.55 30.51 37.89
C ALA A 105 -66.95 31.13 36.62
N LEU A 106 -67.18 32.43 36.39
CA LEU A 106 -66.58 33.18 35.30
C LEU A 106 -65.05 33.34 35.48
N ASP A 107 -64.59 33.64 36.69
CA ASP A 107 -63.17 33.73 37.03
C ASP A 107 -62.49 32.36 36.88
N GLY A 108 -63.15 31.27 37.30
CA GLY A 108 -62.67 29.90 37.10
C GLY A 108 -62.58 29.52 35.61
N ALA A 109 -63.59 29.86 34.81
CA ALA A 109 -63.57 29.65 33.37
C ALA A 109 -62.47 30.50 32.69
N LYS A 110 -62.23 31.72 33.17
CA LYS A 110 -61.15 32.60 32.71
C LYS A 110 -59.78 32.03 33.04
N ASP A 111 -59.59 31.50 34.25
CA ASP A 111 -58.34 30.88 34.68
C ASP A 111 -58.08 29.60 33.87
N GLU A 112 -59.11 28.81 33.59
CA GLU A 112 -59.03 27.63 32.73
C GLU A 112 -58.66 28.00 31.28
N LEU A 113 -59.30 29.03 30.70
CA LEU A 113 -58.95 29.53 29.38
C LEU A 113 -57.51 30.08 29.33
N THR A 114 -57.07 30.75 30.39
CA THR A 114 -55.69 31.27 30.49
C THR A 114 -54.68 30.13 30.56
N ARG A 115 -55.01 29.06 31.30
CA ARG A 115 -54.19 27.84 31.37
C ARG A 115 -54.12 27.12 30.03
N VAL A 116 -55.26 26.92 29.36
CA VAL A 116 -55.32 26.30 28.02
C VAL A 116 -54.53 27.13 27.00
N LYS A 117 -54.64 28.47 27.05
CA LYS A 117 -53.82 29.36 26.22
C LYS A 117 -52.32 29.16 26.47
N ALA A 118 -51.88 29.14 27.72
CA ALA A 118 -50.48 28.92 28.06
C ALA A 118 -49.96 27.53 27.61
N ASP A 119 -50.81 26.50 27.68
CA ASP A 119 -50.48 25.16 27.18
C ASP A 119 -50.42 25.11 25.64
N LEU A 120 -51.27 25.86 24.93
CA LEU A 120 -51.22 26.04 23.48
C LEU A 120 -49.99 26.83 23.02
N ASP A 121 -49.63 27.90 23.74
CA ASP A 121 -48.45 28.71 23.45
C ASP A 121 -47.18 27.85 23.63
N ARG A 122 -47.08 27.08 24.71
CA ARG A 122 -45.97 26.11 24.93
C ARG A 122 -45.95 25.02 23.85
N PHE A 123 -47.11 24.55 23.41
CA PHE A 123 -47.20 23.57 22.32
C PHE A 123 -46.71 24.17 21.00
N ALA A 124 -47.11 25.40 20.65
CA ALA A 124 -46.64 26.12 19.47
C ALA A 124 -45.11 26.35 19.51
N GLU A 125 -44.58 26.77 20.65
CA GLU A 125 -43.12 26.90 20.88
C GLU A 125 -42.39 25.57 20.70
N SER A 126 -42.99 24.45 21.13
CA SER A 126 -42.40 23.11 20.98
C SER A 126 -42.38 22.61 19.53
N LEU A 127 -43.26 23.10 18.66
CA LEU A 127 -43.33 22.69 17.26
C LEU A 127 -42.27 23.34 16.37
N GLY A 128 -41.84 24.57 16.68
CA GLY A 128 -40.85 25.31 15.89
C GLY A 128 -39.56 24.52 15.62
N PRO A 129 -38.89 23.97 16.64
CA PRO A 129 -37.69 23.15 16.44
C PRO A 129 -37.91 21.85 15.65
N LEU A 130 -39.10 21.26 15.73
CA LEU A 130 -39.44 20.04 14.96
C LEU A 130 -39.64 20.35 13.48
N LEU A 131 -40.33 21.46 13.17
CA LEU A 131 -40.50 21.95 11.80
C LEU A 131 -39.16 22.33 11.18
N GLY A 132 -38.31 23.09 11.90
CA GLY A 132 -36.98 23.45 11.40
C GLY A 132 -36.08 22.24 11.12
N LYS A 133 -36.18 21.16 11.93
CA LYS A 133 -35.50 19.89 11.65
C LYS A 133 -36.04 19.21 10.39
N ALA A 134 -37.36 19.17 10.21
CA ALA A 134 -37.99 18.57 9.05
C ALA A 134 -37.64 19.32 7.76
N GLU A 135 -37.67 20.66 7.77
CA GLU A 135 -37.25 21.50 6.65
C GLU A 135 -35.79 21.26 6.28
N THR A 136 -34.90 21.21 7.27
CA THR A 136 -33.48 20.90 7.05
C THR A 136 -33.29 19.52 6.42
N GLN A 137 -34.05 18.51 6.87
CA GLN A 137 -33.99 17.16 6.29
C GLN A 137 -34.52 17.14 4.86
N LEU A 138 -35.65 17.79 4.58
CA LEU A 138 -36.21 17.87 3.23
C LEU A 138 -35.28 18.60 2.26
N ALA A 139 -34.64 19.69 2.69
CA ALA A 139 -33.65 20.41 1.90
C ALA A 139 -32.43 19.55 1.53
N ARG A 140 -32.07 18.56 2.37
CA ARG A 140 -30.95 17.64 2.13
C ARG A 140 -31.32 16.44 1.27
N LEU A 141 -32.59 16.07 1.21
CA LEU A 141 -33.06 14.84 0.57
C LEU A 141 -32.69 14.78 -0.92
N ALA A 142 -33.14 15.75 -1.72
CA ALA A 142 -32.89 15.74 -3.16
C ALA A 142 -31.39 15.78 -3.49
N PRO A 143 -30.57 16.66 -2.88
CA PRO A 143 -29.12 16.64 -3.09
C PRO A 143 -28.45 15.32 -2.69
N ALA A 144 -28.91 14.65 -1.62
CA ALA A 144 -28.34 13.37 -1.21
C ALA A 144 -28.62 12.27 -2.24
N VAL A 145 -29.86 12.16 -2.71
CA VAL A 145 -30.26 11.18 -3.72
C VAL A 145 -29.56 11.42 -5.05
N GLU A 146 -29.47 12.67 -5.52
CA GLU A 146 -28.80 12.98 -6.79
C GLU A 146 -27.30 12.70 -6.73
N ARG A 147 -26.62 13.02 -5.62
CA ARG A 147 -25.21 12.64 -5.45
C ARG A 147 -25.01 11.11 -5.47
N ALA A 148 -25.91 10.36 -4.84
CA ALA A 148 -25.83 8.89 -4.85
C ALA A 148 -25.96 8.34 -6.29
N LYS A 149 -26.93 8.85 -7.07
CA LYS A 149 -27.10 8.47 -8.48
C LYS A 149 -25.90 8.85 -9.34
N GLN A 150 -25.37 10.06 -9.16
CA GLN A 150 -24.17 10.52 -9.86
C GLN A 150 -22.96 9.62 -9.55
N SER A 151 -22.76 9.23 -8.30
CA SER A 151 -21.67 8.31 -7.92
C SER A 151 -21.86 6.92 -8.55
N LEU A 152 -23.08 6.39 -8.63
CA LEU A 152 -23.36 5.12 -9.32
C LEU A 152 -23.06 5.19 -10.83
N LEU A 153 -23.48 6.28 -11.49
CA LEU A 153 -23.20 6.51 -12.91
C LEU A 153 -21.69 6.61 -13.15
N ALA A 154 -20.99 7.42 -12.36
CA ALA A 154 -19.53 7.58 -12.45
C ALA A 154 -18.80 6.25 -12.24
N THR A 155 -19.27 5.41 -11.30
CA THR A 155 -18.70 4.07 -11.06
C THR A 155 -18.90 3.17 -12.27
N THR A 156 -20.08 3.21 -12.89
CA THR A 156 -20.37 2.43 -14.11
C THR A 156 -19.46 2.86 -15.26
N SER A 157 -19.33 4.16 -15.50
CA SER A 157 -18.42 4.70 -16.53
C SER A 157 -16.95 4.34 -16.27
N ALA A 158 -16.51 4.35 -15.01
CA ALA A 158 -15.17 3.91 -14.65
C ALA A 158 -14.94 2.42 -14.96
N LEU A 159 -15.91 1.55 -14.63
CA LEU A 159 -15.83 0.12 -14.97
C LEU A 159 -15.84 -0.13 -16.48
N ASP A 160 -16.61 0.64 -17.25
CA ASP A 160 -16.62 0.53 -18.70
C ASP A 160 -15.28 1.00 -19.31
N THR A 161 -14.66 2.03 -18.74
CA THR A 161 -13.32 2.46 -19.12
C THR A 161 -12.27 1.38 -18.85
N VAL A 162 -12.34 0.72 -17.69
CA VAL A 162 -11.47 -0.42 -17.35
C VAL A 162 -11.67 -1.58 -18.33
N ARG A 163 -12.91 -1.92 -18.69
CA ARG A 163 -13.21 -2.96 -19.69
C ARG A 163 -12.73 -2.59 -21.09
N ALA A 164 -12.86 -1.32 -21.49
CA ALA A 164 -12.36 -0.84 -22.77
C ALA A 164 -10.83 -0.96 -22.90
N GLN A 165 -10.12 -0.95 -21.77
CA GLN A 165 -8.68 -1.23 -21.70
C GLN A 165 -8.35 -2.73 -21.64
N GLY A 166 -9.35 -3.61 -21.76
CA GLY A 166 -9.18 -5.08 -21.72
C GLY A 166 -8.98 -5.65 -20.31
N LEU A 167 -9.20 -4.85 -19.27
CA LEU A 167 -9.11 -5.30 -17.89
C LEU A 167 -10.43 -5.91 -17.42
N ARG A 168 -10.33 -7.00 -16.65
CA ARG A 168 -11.47 -7.68 -16.04
C ARG A 168 -11.83 -6.93 -14.78
N ALA A 169 -13.13 -6.69 -14.62
CA ALA A 169 -13.69 -6.02 -13.46
C ALA A 169 -14.96 -6.73 -12.98
N ASP A 170 -15.04 -8.05 -13.18
CA ASP A 170 -16.24 -8.86 -12.93
C ASP A 170 -16.64 -8.84 -11.46
N ASP A 171 -15.68 -8.94 -10.54
CA ASP A 171 -15.93 -8.83 -9.09
C ASP A 171 -16.45 -7.44 -8.70
N LEU A 172 -15.87 -6.37 -9.25
CA LEU A 172 -16.34 -4.99 -9.00
C LEU A 172 -17.72 -4.76 -9.59
N ALA A 173 -18.00 -5.32 -10.77
CA ALA A 173 -19.30 -5.27 -11.40
C ALA A 173 -20.36 -6.05 -10.60
N ALA A 174 -20.01 -7.23 -10.07
CA ALA A 174 -20.89 -8.01 -9.21
C ALA A 174 -21.21 -7.26 -7.91
N ARG A 175 -20.22 -6.60 -7.30
CA ARG A 175 -20.43 -5.74 -6.12
C ARG A 175 -21.30 -4.53 -6.44
N LEU A 176 -21.07 -3.86 -7.59
CA LEU A 176 -21.94 -2.77 -8.03
C LEU A 176 -23.39 -3.25 -8.24
N ALA A 177 -23.59 -4.44 -8.79
CA ALA A 177 -24.92 -5.03 -8.98
C ALA A 177 -25.66 -5.26 -7.64
N THR A 178 -24.94 -5.49 -6.53
CA THR A 178 -25.57 -5.56 -5.19
C THR A 178 -26.19 -4.24 -4.73
N LEU A 179 -25.81 -3.10 -5.33
CA LEU A 179 -26.39 -1.78 -5.05
C LEU A 179 -27.69 -1.52 -5.84
N ALA A 180 -28.02 -2.35 -6.83
CA ALA A 180 -29.21 -2.15 -7.66
C ALA A 180 -30.52 -2.09 -6.86
N PRO A 181 -30.78 -2.97 -5.87
CA PRO A 181 -31.99 -2.88 -5.03
C PRO A 181 -32.05 -1.58 -4.21
N GLU A 182 -30.90 -1.05 -3.78
CA GLU A 182 -30.86 0.22 -3.05
C GLU A 182 -31.21 1.39 -3.97
N LEU A 183 -30.78 1.36 -5.25
CA LEU A 183 -31.23 2.33 -6.25
C LEU A 183 -32.74 2.28 -6.48
N THR A 184 -33.34 1.08 -6.52
CA THR A 184 -34.81 0.93 -6.61
C THR A 184 -35.49 1.62 -5.43
N ARG A 185 -35.02 1.40 -4.20
CA ARG A 185 -35.57 2.04 -2.99
C ARG A 185 -35.38 3.56 -2.98
N LEU A 186 -34.25 4.06 -3.50
CA LEU A 186 -34.03 5.50 -3.68
C LEU A 186 -35.02 6.10 -4.70
N ASN A 187 -35.36 5.38 -5.75
CA ASN A 187 -36.35 5.82 -6.76
C ASN A 187 -37.80 5.75 -6.24
N GLU A 188 -38.12 4.80 -5.36
CA GLU A 188 -39.42 4.76 -4.66
C GLU A 188 -39.59 5.98 -3.72
N GLY A 189 -38.49 6.58 -3.28
CA GLY A 189 -38.44 7.89 -2.64
C GLY A 189 -38.86 7.92 -1.17
N ALA A 190 -38.70 9.11 -0.58
CA ALA A 190 -38.98 9.33 0.85
C ALA A 190 -40.47 9.24 1.22
N ALA A 191 -41.38 9.30 0.24
CA ALA A 191 -42.81 9.12 0.50
C ALA A 191 -43.13 7.70 1.01
N ARG A 192 -42.38 6.69 0.55
CA ARG A 192 -42.57 5.29 0.94
C ARG A 192 -41.67 4.88 2.10
N HIS A 193 -40.45 5.40 2.17
CA HIS A 193 -39.40 4.95 3.10
C HIS A 193 -39.02 5.97 4.17
N GLY A 194 -39.61 7.17 4.15
CA GLY A 194 -39.27 8.25 5.07
C GLY A 194 -38.01 9.03 4.67
N VAL A 195 -37.97 10.30 5.06
CA VAL A 195 -36.91 11.25 4.66
C VAL A 195 -35.55 10.86 5.25
N ALA A 196 -35.50 10.61 6.56
CA ALA A 196 -34.26 10.29 7.26
C ALA A 196 -33.61 8.99 6.73
N GLU A 197 -34.40 7.93 6.54
CA GLU A 197 -33.91 6.65 6.02
C GLU A 197 -33.42 6.79 4.56
N THR A 198 -34.15 7.56 3.73
CA THR A 198 -33.75 7.79 2.34
C THR A 198 -32.43 8.55 2.25
N ILE A 199 -32.20 9.54 3.12
CA ILE A 199 -30.92 10.27 3.19
C ILE A 199 -29.79 9.32 3.61
N GLN A 200 -29.98 8.53 4.66
CA GLN A 200 -28.97 7.58 5.14
C GLN A 200 -28.63 6.52 4.07
N ARG A 201 -29.65 6.00 3.38
CA ARG A 201 -29.48 5.08 2.24
C ARG A 201 -28.69 5.73 1.12
N ALA A 202 -29.04 6.96 0.73
CA ALA A 202 -28.34 7.68 -0.32
C ALA A 202 -26.86 7.90 0.03
N ASP A 203 -26.56 8.29 1.27
CA ASP A 203 -25.18 8.44 1.73
C ASP A 203 -24.40 7.13 1.74
N ARG A 204 -25.03 6.02 2.14
CA ARG A 204 -24.40 4.69 2.10
C ARG A 204 -24.08 4.26 0.66
N VAL A 205 -25.07 4.33 -0.23
CA VAL A 205 -24.89 4.00 -1.66
C VAL A 205 -23.80 4.86 -2.28
N ARG A 206 -23.78 6.16 -1.98
CA ARG A 206 -22.75 7.08 -2.46
C ARG A 206 -21.35 6.64 -2.04
N ARG A 207 -21.14 6.34 -0.75
CA ARG A 207 -19.84 5.91 -0.22
C ARG A 207 -19.38 4.58 -0.81
N GLU A 208 -20.29 3.60 -0.91
CA GLU A 208 -19.98 2.29 -1.49
C GLU A 208 -19.64 2.41 -2.99
N ALA A 209 -20.40 3.21 -3.75
CA ALA A 209 -20.10 3.49 -5.15
C ALA A 209 -18.75 4.20 -5.34
N GLU A 210 -18.47 5.24 -4.54
CA GLU A 210 -17.18 5.96 -4.58
C GLU A 210 -16.00 5.05 -4.26
N ALA A 211 -16.14 4.12 -3.31
CA ALA A 211 -15.11 3.13 -2.99
C ALA A 211 -14.86 2.18 -4.17
N LEU A 212 -15.92 1.65 -4.79
CA LEU A 212 -15.82 0.80 -5.98
C LEU A 212 -15.18 1.55 -7.16
N ARG A 213 -15.52 2.83 -7.35
CA ARG A 213 -14.90 3.67 -8.38
C ARG A 213 -13.41 3.83 -8.14
N ALA A 214 -13.00 4.16 -6.92
CA ALA A 214 -11.58 4.31 -6.58
C ALA A 214 -10.81 3.00 -6.76
N GLU A 215 -11.41 1.85 -6.48
CA GLU A 215 -10.82 0.54 -6.79
C GLU A 215 -10.69 0.29 -8.30
N ALA A 216 -11.72 0.64 -9.08
CA ALA A 216 -11.68 0.51 -10.54
C ALA A 216 -10.59 1.38 -11.18
N GLU A 217 -10.47 2.64 -10.75
CA GLU A 217 -9.48 3.59 -11.25
C GLU A 217 -8.02 3.16 -10.96
N ARG A 218 -7.79 2.36 -9.91
CA ARG A 218 -6.47 1.81 -9.57
C ARG A 218 -6.05 0.61 -10.42
N LEU A 219 -6.98 -0.08 -11.09
CA LEU A 219 -6.65 -1.27 -11.88
C LEU A 219 -5.70 -0.97 -13.05
N PRO A 220 -5.92 0.08 -13.88
CA PRO A 220 -5.00 0.47 -14.94
C PRO A 220 -3.62 0.86 -14.43
N GLU A 221 -3.56 1.61 -13.33
CA GLU A 221 -2.30 2.01 -12.70
C GLU A 221 -1.49 0.78 -12.29
N ARG A 222 -2.13 -0.17 -11.60
CA ARG A 222 -1.51 -1.42 -11.16
C ARG A 222 -1.04 -2.28 -12.32
N ALA A 223 -1.83 -2.38 -13.40
CA ALA A 223 -1.43 -3.10 -14.61
C ALA A 223 -0.19 -2.45 -15.24
N GLY A 224 -0.18 -1.12 -15.40
CA GLY A 224 0.93 -0.37 -15.95
C GLY A 224 2.20 -0.42 -15.08
N GLU A 225 2.07 -0.51 -13.76
CA GLU A 225 3.20 -0.75 -12.86
C GLU A 225 3.83 -2.13 -13.05
N ILE A 226 3.01 -3.18 -13.12
CA ILE A 226 3.47 -4.55 -13.36
C ILE A 226 4.16 -4.65 -14.72
N ASP A 227 3.58 -4.05 -15.76
CA ASP A 227 4.15 -4.04 -17.11
C ASP A 227 5.53 -3.38 -17.15
N ARG A 228 5.68 -2.21 -16.49
CA ARG A 228 6.98 -1.53 -16.36
C ARG A 228 8.00 -2.39 -15.62
N ARG A 229 7.60 -3.04 -14.53
CA ARG A 229 8.49 -3.93 -13.76
C ARG A 229 8.91 -5.16 -14.55
N LEU A 230 8.01 -5.76 -15.32
CA LEU A 230 8.32 -6.88 -16.21
C LEU A 230 9.41 -6.50 -17.23
N VAL A 231 9.26 -5.35 -17.89
CA VAL A 231 10.26 -4.87 -18.86
C VAL A 231 11.59 -4.59 -18.17
N SER A 232 11.57 -3.85 -17.04
CA SER A 232 12.79 -3.48 -16.30
C SER A 232 13.56 -4.71 -15.81
N LEU A 233 12.90 -5.69 -15.20
CA LEU A 233 13.55 -6.90 -14.70
C LEU A 233 14.03 -7.81 -15.83
N ARG A 234 13.31 -7.87 -16.96
CA ARG A 234 13.80 -8.58 -18.15
C ARG A 234 15.11 -7.98 -18.67
N THR A 235 15.15 -6.66 -18.83
CA THR A 235 16.39 -5.97 -19.26
C THR A 235 17.52 -6.17 -18.27
N ARG A 236 17.23 -6.18 -16.96
CA ARG A 236 18.24 -6.48 -15.93
C ARG A 236 18.75 -7.92 -16.05
N ALA A 237 17.87 -8.90 -16.29
CA ALA A 237 18.27 -10.28 -16.52
C ALA A 237 19.17 -10.42 -17.76
N GLU A 238 18.81 -9.78 -18.88
CA GLU A 238 19.62 -9.75 -20.12
C GLU A 238 21.01 -9.13 -19.89
N ALA A 239 21.06 -8.00 -19.17
CA ALA A 239 22.32 -7.35 -18.80
C ALA A 239 23.17 -8.24 -17.87
N LEU A 240 22.53 -8.98 -16.96
CA LEU A 240 23.22 -9.87 -16.04
C LEU A 240 23.78 -11.11 -16.75
N THR A 241 23.08 -11.69 -17.72
CA THR A 241 23.64 -12.74 -18.61
C THR A 241 24.93 -12.29 -19.27
N THR A 242 24.98 -11.05 -19.74
CA THR A 242 26.16 -10.52 -20.44
C THR A 242 27.31 -10.28 -19.46
N ARG A 243 27.01 -9.78 -18.25
CA ARG A 243 28.02 -9.54 -17.21
C ARG A 243 28.55 -10.83 -16.59
N SER A 244 27.71 -11.84 -16.38
CA SER A 244 28.15 -13.14 -15.84
C SER A 244 29.14 -13.83 -16.77
N ALA A 245 29.04 -13.64 -18.08
CA ALA A 245 30.04 -14.14 -19.04
C ALA A 245 31.44 -13.52 -18.85
N GLN A 246 31.54 -12.33 -18.24
CA GLN A 246 32.81 -11.66 -17.93
C GLN A 246 33.49 -12.22 -16.68
N VAL A 247 32.82 -13.08 -15.90
CA VAL A 247 33.40 -13.69 -14.69
C VAL A 247 34.47 -14.71 -15.04
N GLU A 248 34.30 -15.50 -16.11
CA GLU A 248 35.27 -16.53 -16.50
C GLU A 248 36.67 -15.96 -16.84
N PRO A 249 36.79 -14.85 -17.60
CA PRO A 249 38.05 -14.13 -17.75
C PRO A 249 38.67 -13.68 -16.42
N VAL A 250 37.86 -13.17 -15.49
CA VAL A 250 38.31 -12.72 -14.16
C VAL A 250 38.84 -13.91 -13.35
N LEU A 251 38.13 -15.03 -13.33
CA LEU A 251 38.57 -16.26 -12.66
C LEU A 251 39.85 -16.83 -13.29
N SER A 252 40.00 -16.73 -14.61
CA SER A 252 41.23 -17.16 -15.30
C SER A 252 42.44 -16.32 -14.89
N GLU A 253 42.28 -15.01 -14.77
CA GLU A 253 43.33 -14.12 -14.27
C GLU A 253 43.66 -14.40 -12.79
N LEU A 254 42.64 -14.64 -11.96
CA LEU A 254 42.82 -15.01 -10.55
C LEU A 254 43.62 -16.30 -10.41
N ARG A 255 43.27 -17.36 -11.15
CA ARG A 255 43.96 -18.66 -11.16
C ARG A 255 45.42 -18.56 -11.58
N ARG A 256 45.71 -17.65 -12.51
CA ARG A 256 47.07 -17.44 -13.04
C ARG A 256 47.98 -16.73 -12.03
N ARG A 257 47.45 -15.80 -11.25
CA ARG A 257 48.26 -14.85 -10.46
C ARG A 257 48.23 -15.06 -8.96
N PHE A 258 47.20 -15.72 -8.44
CA PHE A 258 46.95 -15.84 -7.01
C PHE A 258 46.76 -17.30 -6.58
N THR A 259 46.98 -17.56 -5.29
CA THR A 259 46.83 -18.89 -4.68
C THR A 259 45.37 -19.34 -4.65
N ALA A 260 45.14 -20.65 -4.51
CA ALA A 260 43.80 -21.24 -4.50
C ALA A 260 42.80 -20.60 -3.50
N PRO A 261 43.18 -20.27 -2.25
CA PRO A 261 42.27 -19.61 -1.30
C PRO A 261 41.70 -18.27 -1.77
N CYS A 262 42.36 -17.59 -2.71
CA CYS A 262 41.91 -16.31 -3.24
C CYS A 262 40.74 -16.41 -4.22
N TRP A 263 40.44 -17.60 -4.76
CA TRP A 263 39.46 -17.76 -5.84
C TRP A 263 38.64 -19.05 -5.82
N GLN A 264 39.02 -20.05 -5.03
CA GLN A 264 38.35 -21.35 -5.02
C GLN A 264 36.86 -21.26 -4.65
N ASP A 265 36.50 -20.33 -3.77
CA ASP A 265 35.10 -20.08 -3.38
C ASP A 265 34.25 -19.48 -4.51
N LEU A 266 34.90 -18.83 -5.49
CA LEU A 266 34.22 -18.17 -6.61
C LEU A 266 34.00 -19.07 -7.83
N GLN A 267 34.51 -20.32 -7.81
CA GLN A 267 34.45 -21.21 -9.00
C GLN A 267 33.02 -21.51 -9.46
N HIS A 268 32.07 -21.58 -8.54
CA HIS A 268 30.68 -21.93 -8.85
C HIS A 268 29.84 -20.75 -9.35
N VAL A 269 30.34 -19.51 -9.16
CA VAL A 269 29.59 -18.27 -9.46
C VAL A 269 29.09 -18.22 -10.91
N PRO A 270 29.87 -18.58 -11.96
CA PRO A 270 29.35 -18.55 -13.33
C PRO A 270 28.17 -19.50 -13.56
N GLU A 271 28.24 -20.72 -13.02
CA GLU A 271 27.19 -21.73 -13.16
C GLU A 271 25.95 -21.35 -12.36
N GLU A 272 26.11 -20.86 -11.13
CA GLU A 272 25.03 -20.36 -10.28
C GLU A 272 24.34 -19.15 -10.90
N ALA A 273 25.11 -18.20 -11.43
CA ALA A 273 24.56 -17.05 -12.12
C ALA A 273 23.72 -17.46 -13.35
N ALA A 274 24.21 -18.41 -14.15
CA ALA A 274 23.44 -18.94 -15.28
C ALA A 274 22.14 -19.61 -14.82
N LYS A 275 22.17 -20.41 -13.75
CA LYS A 275 20.99 -21.06 -13.16
C LYS A 275 19.98 -20.03 -12.65
N HIS A 276 20.42 -19.04 -11.87
CA HIS A 276 19.55 -18.02 -11.30
C HIS A 276 18.91 -17.14 -12.38
N VAL A 277 19.67 -16.77 -13.42
CA VAL A 277 19.11 -16.00 -14.54
C VAL A 277 18.07 -16.83 -15.33
N ALA A 278 18.31 -18.12 -15.55
CA ALA A 278 17.33 -19.01 -16.18
C ALA A 278 16.05 -19.17 -15.33
N GLN A 279 16.19 -19.32 -14.01
CA GLN A 279 15.08 -19.35 -13.08
C GLN A 279 14.30 -18.02 -13.06
N ALA A 280 15.00 -16.89 -13.04
CA ALA A 280 14.41 -15.56 -13.16
C ALA A 280 13.62 -15.41 -14.46
N GLY A 281 14.14 -15.91 -15.59
CA GLY A 281 13.44 -15.95 -16.87
C GLY A 281 12.13 -16.75 -16.81
N THR A 282 12.15 -17.92 -16.17
CA THR A 282 10.95 -18.74 -15.97
C THR A 282 9.90 -18.01 -15.12
N LYS A 283 10.32 -17.44 -13.99
CA LYS A 283 9.43 -16.67 -13.11
C LYS A 283 8.91 -15.39 -13.76
N LEU A 284 9.66 -14.75 -14.64
CA LEU A 284 9.18 -13.62 -15.45
C LEU A 284 8.08 -14.05 -16.42
N ALA A 285 8.19 -15.22 -17.03
CA ALA A 285 7.14 -15.77 -17.89
C ALA A 285 5.87 -16.09 -17.07
N GLU A 286 6.02 -16.70 -15.89
CA GLU A 286 4.91 -16.94 -14.97
C GLU A 286 4.27 -15.63 -14.49
N ALA A 287 5.06 -14.61 -14.18
CA ALA A 287 4.58 -13.30 -13.77
C ALA A 287 3.78 -12.62 -14.89
N ARG A 288 4.23 -12.77 -16.13
CA ARG A 288 3.50 -12.30 -17.32
C ARG A 288 2.17 -13.03 -17.48
N GLN A 289 2.15 -14.35 -17.34
CA GLN A 289 0.89 -15.11 -17.38
C GLN A 289 -0.05 -14.71 -16.24
N ALA A 290 0.47 -14.47 -15.03
CA ALA A 290 -0.31 -13.98 -13.90
C ALA A 290 -0.87 -12.58 -14.18
N ARG A 291 -0.09 -11.68 -14.79
CA ARG A 291 -0.56 -10.37 -15.27
C ARG A 291 -1.68 -10.54 -16.29
N GLU A 292 -1.50 -11.35 -17.33
CA GLU A 292 -2.50 -11.58 -18.39
C GLU A 292 -3.80 -12.18 -17.83
N ALA A 293 -3.68 -13.08 -16.84
CA ALA A 293 -4.80 -13.61 -16.08
C ALA A 293 -5.35 -12.66 -15.00
N GLN A 294 -4.72 -11.50 -14.80
CA GLN A 294 -5.05 -10.46 -13.81
C GLN A 294 -5.02 -10.94 -12.35
N ARG A 295 -4.14 -11.90 -12.07
CA ARG A 295 -3.80 -12.37 -10.72
C ARG A 295 -2.73 -11.46 -10.11
N TRP A 296 -3.17 -10.26 -9.70
CA TRP A 296 -2.25 -9.17 -9.33
C TRP A 296 -1.30 -9.48 -8.17
N ALA A 297 -1.78 -10.21 -7.16
CA ALA A 297 -0.97 -10.60 -6.00
C ALA A 297 0.15 -11.55 -6.42
N ASP A 298 -0.20 -12.58 -7.21
CA ASP A 298 0.74 -13.57 -7.72
C ASP A 298 1.81 -12.92 -8.61
N ALA A 299 1.41 -12.05 -9.54
CA ALA A 299 2.34 -11.32 -10.38
C ALA A 299 3.32 -10.48 -9.53
N THR A 300 2.83 -9.82 -8.47
CA THR A 300 3.68 -9.01 -7.58
C THR A 300 4.67 -9.88 -6.81
N ALA A 301 4.24 -11.02 -6.27
CA ALA A 301 5.10 -11.95 -5.54
C ALA A 301 6.18 -12.58 -6.44
N LEU A 302 5.81 -12.96 -7.66
CA LEU A 302 6.74 -13.49 -8.65
C LEU A 302 7.80 -12.45 -9.04
N LEU A 303 7.40 -11.19 -9.29
CA LEU A 303 8.33 -10.10 -9.59
C LEU A 303 9.29 -9.79 -8.43
N ALA A 304 8.79 -9.83 -7.19
CA ALA A 304 9.64 -9.67 -6.00
C ALA A 304 10.69 -10.79 -5.91
N THR A 305 10.28 -12.03 -6.22
CA THR A 305 11.19 -13.18 -6.24
C THR A 305 12.23 -13.07 -7.35
N VAL A 306 11.83 -12.65 -8.55
CA VAL A 306 12.76 -12.37 -9.66
C VAL A 306 13.79 -11.33 -9.25
N ARG A 307 13.34 -10.23 -8.63
CA ARG A 307 14.24 -9.18 -8.15
C ARG A 307 15.27 -9.73 -7.17
N ALA A 308 14.84 -10.50 -6.16
CA ALA A 308 15.75 -11.09 -5.18
C ALA A 308 16.81 -11.98 -5.84
N LEU A 309 16.40 -12.87 -6.76
CA LEU A 309 17.33 -13.73 -7.51
C LEU A 309 18.34 -12.92 -8.34
N LEU A 310 17.88 -11.86 -9.02
CA LEU A 310 18.76 -11.02 -9.83
C LEU A 310 19.69 -10.16 -8.97
N ASP A 311 19.23 -9.66 -7.82
CA ASP A 311 20.05 -8.89 -6.88
C ASP A 311 21.16 -9.78 -6.29
N GLU A 312 20.83 -10.98 -5.81
CA GLU A 312 21.80 -11.96 -5.30
C GLU A 312 22.84 -12.36 -6.36
N THR A 313 22.39 -12.59 -7.59
CA THR A 313 23.29 -12.95 -8.70
C THR A 313 24.20 -11.79 -9.09
N ASP A 314 23.69 -10.55 -9.07
CA ASP A 314 24.44 -9.33 -9.37
C ASP A 314 25.55 -9.09 -8.34
N GLU A 315 25.26 -9.33 -7.06
CA GLU A 315 26.23 -9.28 -5.96
C GLU A 315 27.33 -10.35 -6.15
N ALA A 316 26.97 -11.60 -6.42
CA ALA A 316 27.92 -12.68 -6.62
C ALA A 316 28.85 -12.43 -7.83
N VAL A 317 28.29 -11.98 -8.97
CA VAL A 317 29.07 -11.63 -10.17
C VAL A 317 30.01 -10.46 -9.90
N SER A 318 29.54 -9.43 -9.19
CA SER A 318 30.35 -8.25 -8.87
C SER A 318 31.49 -8.59 -7.90
N ALA A 319 31.23 -9.48 -6.93
CA ALA A 319 32.21 -9.90 -5.94
C ALA A 319 33.48 -10.50 -6.58
N ALA A 320 33.36 -11.25 -7.67
CA ALA A 320 34.53 -11.81 -8.37
C ALA A 320 35.42 -10.71 -8.97
N GLY A 321 34.82 -9.75 -9.67
CA GLY A 321 35.54 -8.61 -10.26
C GLY A 321 36.17 -7.71 -9.19
N ASP A 322 35.44 -7.48 -8.10
CA ASP A 322 35.91 -6.68 -6.97
C ASP A 322 37.08 -7.35 -6.27
N ARG A 323 37.03 -8.67 -6.08
CA ARG A 323 38.12 -9.45 -5.49
C ARG A 323 39.39 -9.37 -6.33
N LEU A 324 39.30 -9.53 -7.65
CA LEU A 324 40.48 -9.37 -8.52
C LEU A 324 41.08 -7.95 -8.41
N ARG A 325 40.25 -6.90 -8.36
CA ARG A 325 40.77 -5.53 -8.17
C ARG A 325 41.47 -5.37 -6.82
N GLN A 326 40.85 -5.81 -5.72
CA GLN A 326 41.44 -5.71 -4.38
C GLN A 326 42.76 -6.47 -4.28
N LEU A 327 42.81 -7.69 -4.82
CA LEU A 327 44.03 -8.50 -4.81
C LEU A 327 45.15 -7.87 -5.65
N ASN A 328 44.81 -7.25 -6.80
CA ASN A 328 45.78 -6.52 -7.61
C ASN A 328 46.37 -5.30 -6.88
N GLU A 329 45.53 -4.54 -6.18
CA GLU A 329 45.98 -3.37 -5.41
C GLU A 329 46.89 -3.78 -4.26
N VAL A 330 46.50 -4.79 -3.47
CA VAL A 330 47.33 -5.25 -2.34
C VAL A 330 48.61 -5.94 -2.82
N ALA A 331 48.57 -6.75 -3.87
CA ALA A 331 49.78 -7.37 -4.40
C ALA A 331 50.78 -6.33 -4.92
N LYS A 332 50.30 -5.16 -5.36
CA LYS A 332 51.15 -4.04 -5.80
C LYS A 332 51.77 -3.29 -4.63
N ASP A 333 51.00 -3.04 -3.57
CA ASP A 333 51.46 -2.31 -2.38
C ASP A 333 50.75 -2.82 -1.11
N PRO A 334 51.29 -3.87 -0.46
CA PRO A 334 50.75 -4.37 0.79
C PRO A 334 50.93 -3.36 1.94
N GLN A 335 51.97 -2.52 1.88
CA GLN A 335 52.31 -1.58 2.95
C GLN A 335 51.20 -0.57 3.18
N ARG A 336 50.57 -0.07 2.11
CA ARG A 336 49.41 0.83 2.23
C ARG A 336 48.29 0.25 3.09
N GLU A 337 47.99 -1.04 2.94
CA GLU A 337 46.93 -1.71 3.70
C GLU A 337 47.35 -1.98 5.16
N ILE A 338 48.63 -2.29 5.39
CA ILE A 338 49.23 -2.41 6.72
C ILE A 338 49.16 -1.08 7.47
N GLU A 339 49.60 0.01 6.85
CA GLU A 339 49.63 1.34 7.44
C GLU A 339 48.23 1.84 7.79
N ARG A 340 47.27 1.65 6.87
CA ARG A 340 45.85 1.96 7.11
C ARG A 340 45.31 1.23 8.33
N THR A 341 45.63 -0.05 8.46
CA THR A 341 45.17 -0.88 9.59
C THR A 341 45.84 -0.47 10.90
N ARG A 342 47.16 -0.25 10.89
CA ARG A 342 47.91 0.28 12.04
C ARG A 342 47.37 1.63 12.48
N PHE A 343 47.03 2.51 11.55
CA PHE A 343 46.46 3.82 11.85
C PHE A 343 45.13 3.69 12.60
N ALA A 344 44.20 2.85 12.12
CA ALA A 344 42.91 2.63 12.78
C ALA A 344 43.07 2.08 14.21
N VAL A 345 43.98 1.12 14.42
CA VAL A 345 44.27 0.59 15.76
C VAL A 345 44.89 1.66 16.66
N ARG A 346 45.88 2.41 16.17
CA ARG A 346 46.52 3.50 16.91
C ARG A 346 45.52 4.61 17.29
N ASP A 347 44.60 4.94 16.41
CA ASP A 347 43.56 5.94 16.67
C ASP A 347 42.59 5.47 17.77
N ALA A 348 42.16 4.20 17.72
CA ALA A 348 41.36 3.59 18.78
C ALA A 348 42.10 3.53 20.12
N GLN A 349 43.38 3.15 20.13
CA GLN A 349 44.23 3.16 21.32
C GLN A 349 44.38 4.57 21.91
N ARG A 350 44.59 5.58 21.06
CA ARG A 350 44.65 6.99 21.49
C ARG A 350 43.35 7.41 22.14
N LEU A 351 42.20 7.06 21.56
CA LEU A 351 40.89 7.39 22.11
C LEU A 351 40.65 6.71 23.47
N ALA A 352 41.07 5.44 23.62
CA ALA A 352 40.98 4.68 24.86
C ALA A 352 41.83 5.27 26.00
N MET A 353 42.94 5.92 25.66
CA MET A 353 43.82 6.61 26.61
C MET A 353 43.38 8.04 26.96
N THR A 354 42.49 8.66 26.17
CA THR A 354 42.08 10.05 26.39
C THR A 354 41.47 10.23 27.80
N GLY A 355 42.10 11.09 28.60
CA GLY A 355 41.65 11.44 29.96
C GLY A 355 41.98 10.39 31.03
N ARG A 356 42.81 9.38 30.73
CA ARG A 356 43.19 8.32 31.68
C ARG A 356 44.71 8.11 31.67
N GLN A 357 45.27 7.71 32.83
CA GLN A 357 46.67 7.26 32.93
C GLN A 357 46.81 5.76 32.67
N THR A 358 45.76 4.98 32.96
CA THR A 358 45.72 3.52 32.71
C THR A 358 44.51 3.21 31.82
N PRO A 359 44.72 2.52 30.68
CA PRO A 359 43.62 2.16 29.80
C PRO A 359 42.73 1.09 30.45
N ASP A 360 41.43 1.16 30.18
CA ASP A 360 40.48 0.15 30.63
C ASP A 360 40.83 -1.20 29.99
N PRO A 361 40.97 -2.31 30.76
CA PRO A 361 41.23 -3.63 30.21
C PRO A 361 40.22 -4.07 29.13
N ARG A 362 38.97 -3.58 29.20
CA ARG A 362 37.92 -3.87 28.20
C ARG A 362 38.22 -3.27 26.83
N HIS A 363 38.98 -2.18 26.78
CA HIS A 363 39.41 -1.51 25.55
C HIS A 363 40.82 -1.94 25.13
N ALA A 364 41.73 -2.04 26.10
CA ALA A 364 43.14 -2.35 25.83
C ALA A 364 43.33 -3.76 25.26
N ARG A 365 42.76 -4.78 25.91
CA ARG A 365 43.01 -6.17 25.53
C ARG A 365 42.59 -6.50 24.09
N PRO A 366 41.38 -6.12 23.61
CA PRO A 366 41.02 -6.34 22.21
C PRO A 366 41.93 -5.60 21.21
N LEU A 367 42.47 -4.43 21.57
CA LEU A 367 43.36 -3.65 20.70
C LEU A 367 44.77 -4.25 20.66
N ASP A 368 45.29 -4.74 21.78
CA ASP A 368 46.59 -5.42 21.84
C ASP A 368 46.54 -6.75 21.06
N ASP A 369 45.46 -7.52 21.23
CA ASP A 369 45.20 -8.72 20.44
C ASP A 369 45.12 -8.38 18.94
N ALA A 370 44.53 -7.23 18.58
CA ALA A 370 44.43 -6.77 17.20
C ALA A 370 45.80 -6.40 16.59
N VAL A 371 46.73 -5.83 17.37
CA VAL A 371 48.12 -5.60 16.94
C VAL A 371 48.82 -6.94 16.67
N ALA A 372 48.75 -7.88 17.61
CA ALA A 372 49.38 -9.20 17.45
C ALA A 372 48.79 -10.01 16.28
N ARG A 373 47.50 -9.82 15.98
CA ARG A 373 46.85 -10.37 14.78
C ARG A 373 47.39 -9.76 13.49
N LEU A 374 47.54 -8.44 13.46
CA LEU A 374 48.10 -7.74 12.29
C LEU A 374 49.55 -8.18 12.04
N ASP A 375 50.39 -8.26 13.06
CA ASP A 375 51.79 -8.66 12.88
C ASP A 375 51.90 -10.09 12.32
N ARG A 376 51.09 -11.02 12.82
CA ARG A 376 51.00 -12.39 12.24
C ARG A 376 50.56 -12.38 10.78
N ALA A 377 49.60 -11.51 10.43
CA ALA A 377 49.14 -11.38 9.04
C ALA A 377 50.24 -10.82 8.13
N VAL A 378 51.07 -9.90 8.62
CA VAL A 378 52.23 -9.36 7.89
C VAL A 378 53.30 -10.42 7.69
N THR A 379 53.66 -11.17 8.74
CA THR A 379 54.63 -12.28 8.63
C THR A 379 54.17 -13.35 7.62
N ALA A 380 52.86 -13.61 7.54
CA ALA A 380 52.31 -14.55 6.57
C ALA A 380 52.49 -14.12 5.09
N LEU A 381 52.86 -12.86 4.82
CA LEU A 381 53.13 -12.37 3.46
C LEU A 381 54.55 -12.70 2.96
N GLU A 382 55.49 -13.10 3.82
CA GLU A 382 56.91 -13.27 3.46
C GLU A 382 57.20 -14.54 2.63
N GLY A 383 56.20 -15.39 2.39
CA GLY A 383 56.32 -16.63 1.61
C GLY A 383 56.34 -16.43 0.08
N HIS A 384 56.66 -17.49 -0.67
CA HIS A 384 56.74 -17.46 -2.14
C HIS A 384 55.40 -17.20 -2.85
N HIS A 385 54.28 -17.54 -2.20
CA HIS A 385 52.92 -17.29 -2.71
C HIS A 385 52.00 -16.91 -1.54
N PRO A 386 52.01 -15.65 -1.12
CA PRO A 386 51.23 -15.23 0.03
C PRO A 386 49.74 -15.26 -0.26
N ASP A 387 48.96 -15.64 0.76
CA ASP A 387 47.50 -15.60 0.71
C ASP A 387 47.02 -14.16 0.99
N TYR A 388 47.01 -13.36 -0.07
CA TYR A 388 46.54 -11.98 -0.03
C TYR A 388 45.07 -11.85 0.36
N TRP A 389 44.26 -12.88 0.12
CA TRP A 389 42.84 -12.85 0.49
C TRP A 389 42.65 -13.02 2.00
N GLN A 390 43.36 -13.98 2.60
CA GLN A 390 43.38 -14.14 4.06
C GLN A 390 43.97 -12.90 4.74
N PHE A 391 45.03 -12.31 4.19
CA PHE A 391 45.58 -11.06 4.68
C PHE A 391 44.55 -9.93 4.68
N LEU A 392 43.84 -9.71 3.56
CA LEU A 392 42.79 -8.69 3.44
C LEU A 392 41.63 -8.91 4.43
N ARG A 393 41.19 -10.16 4.59
CA ARG A 393 40.13 -10.48 5.56
C ARG A 393 40.58 -10.21 6.99
N GLU A 394 41.83 -10.50 7.30
CA GLU A 394 42.40 -10.30 8.63
C GLU A 394 42.59 -8.82 8.94
N THR A 395 43.11 -8.01 8.00
CA THR A 395 43.24 -6.55 8.19
C THR A 395 41.89 -5.87 8.35
N GLU A 396 40.87 -6.30 7.60
CA GLU A 396 39.50 -5.81 7.78
C GLU A 396 38.92 -6.21 9.14
N ALA A 397 39.11 -7.46 9.58
CA ALA A 397 38.65 -7.91 10.90
C ALA A 397 39.35 -7.18 12.07
N VAL A 398 40.64 -6.84 11.91
CA VAL A 398 41.40 -6.00 12.84
C VAL A 398 40.81 -4.59 12.91
N ARG A 399 40.55 -3.95 11.76
CA ARG A 399 39.88 -2.64 11.72
C ARG A 399 38.49 -2.67 12.33
N GLY A 400 37.70 -3.70 12.06
CA GLY A 400 36.38 -3.89 12.68
C GLY A 400 36.45 -4.05 14.20
N THR A 401 37.53 -4.66 14.71
CA THR A 401 37.77 -4.74 16.17
C THR A 401 38.07 -3.36 16.75
N ALA A 402 38.92 -2.57 16.10
CA ALA A 402 39.20 -1.20 16.51
C ALA A 402 37.94 -0.32 16.47
N ALA A 403 37.11 -0.43 15.43
CA ALA A 403 35.85 0.31 15.30
C ALA A 403 34.87 -0.02 16.43
N ARG A 404 34.67 -1.30 16.77
CA ARG A 404 33.82 -1.72 17.90
C ARG A 404 34.28 -1.15 19.24
N VAL A 405 35.59 -1.10 19.48
CA VAL A 405 36.14 -0.49 20.71
C VAL A 405 35.87 1.02 20.73
N VAL A 406 36.03 1.71 19.59
CA VAL A 406 35.68 3.13 19.47
C VAL A 406 34.20 3.38 19.74
N GLU A 407 33.31 2.53 19.22
CA GLU A 407 31.87 2.60 19.48
C GLU A 407 31.57 2.42 20.96
N LEU A 408 32.12 1.39 21.59
CA LEU A 408 31.96 1.14 23.04
C LEU A 408 32.40 2.36 23.87
N ILE A 409 33.57 2.95 23.60
CA ILE A 409 34.05 4.15 24.31
C ILE A 409 33.10 5.34 24.11
N ARG A 410 32.53 5.49 22.91
CA ARG A 410 31.59 6.58 22.61
C ARG A 410 30.26 6.38 23.32
N GLU A 411 29.75 5.16 23.37
CA GLU A 411 28.53 4.81 24.11
C GLU A 411 28.70 5.07 25.61
N GLU A 412 29.82 4.66 26.20
CA GLU A 412 30.12 4.92 27.62
C GLU A 412 30.19 6.43 27.94
N ARG A 413 30.71 7.23 27.00
CA ARG A 413 30.82 8.69 27.16
C ARG A 413 29.55 9.47 26.82
N GLY A 414 28.66 8.91 26.00
CA GLY A 414 27.38 9.52 25.61
C GLY A 414 26.19 9.06 26.45
N GLY A 415 26.36 7.98 27.22
CA GLY A 415 25.39 7.48 28.22
C GLY A 415 25.67 7.93 29.66
N SER A 416 26.74 8.71 29.89
CA SER A 416 26.97 9.53 31.09
C SER A 416 26.55 10.97 30.80
#